data_AF-A0AAU1U579-F1
#
_entry.id   AF-A0AAU1U579-F1
#
_cell.length_a   1.000
_cell.length_b   1.000
_cell.length_c   1.000
_cell.angle_alpha   90.00
_cell.angle_beta   90.00
_cell.angle_gamma   90.00
#
_symmetry.space_group_name_H-M   'P 1'
#
loop_
_entity.id
_entity.type
_entity.pdbx_description
1 polymer ?
#
loop_
_entity_poly.entity_id
_entity_poly.type
_entity_poly.pdbx_seq_one_letter_code
_entity_poly.pdbx_strand_id
1 'polypeptide(L)'
;MAARTHSVAFRPRARLVSVLGEHLISDQAVGLVELVKNAYDADATEVTVELLDLAHPATALVVVEDNGSGMTLDDLVGKWLSPAVDHKERKKHRAERTPRGRLPIGEKGVGRFAVHHLGRRLRLVTRAADSEEICLDIDWDRFDATDMFLDGLRLTAVERSPEVFVGESTGTRLEIRTSRGPWNEKLVRKVHRTLKRLQNPVSEVADFRVGLVCPDYPELQDIDPTDILDRAHYEFRVLVDADGGCDYEYTCRHPAVASRSRSGTESLLALGGDELAGRVPDCGPFWVNLYVWDRSSNFLQTSGVSRRELDAHCGVSLFRDGLRALPYGEPGDDWLFLDQERIQAPAERVGTTR
;
A
#
# COMPACT_ATOMS: atom_id res chain seq x y z
N MET A 1 14.23 -25.08 55.88
CA MET A 1 15.21 -24.35 55.04
C MET A 1 14.62 -23.01 54.67
N ALA A 2 15.34 -21.91 54.86
CA ALA A 2 14.87 -20.58 54.45
C ALA A 2 14.93 -20.46 52.92
N ALA A 3 13.81 -20.11 52.29
CA ALA A 3 13.77 -19.85 50.86
C ALA A 3 14.63 -18.62 50.51
N ARG A 4 15.44 -18.71 49.45
CA ARG A 4 16.20 -17.58 48.92
C ARG A 4 15.39 -16.94 47.80
N THR A 5 15.14 -15.64 47.93
CA THR A 5 14.46 -14.85 46.91
C THR A 5 15.51 -14.17 46.04
N HIS A 6 15.38 -14.31 44.73
CA HIS A 6 16.23 -13.66 43.74
C HIS A 6 15.37 -12.74 42.87
N SER A 7 15.83 -11.50 42.65
CA SER A 7 15.28 -10.63 41.63
C SER A 7 15.96 -10.94 40.30
N VAL A 8 15.18 -11.28 39.28
CA VAL A 8 15.66 -11.57 37.92
C VAL A 8 14.93 -10.67 36.92
N ALA A 9 15.67 -10.13 35.96
CA ALA A 9 15.14 -9.27 34.91
C ALA A 9 14.99 -10.04 33.61
N PHE A 10 13.89 -9.81 32.89
CA PHE A 10 13.70 -10.28 31.52
C PHE A 10 14.66 -9.55 30.59
N ARG A 11 15.45 -10.26 29.78
CA ARG A 11 16.42 -9.68 28.86
C ARG A 11 16.17 -10.16 27.42
N PRO A 12 15.60 -9.32 26.54
CA PRO A 12 15.33 -9.72 25.17
C PRO A 12 16.63 -9.88 24.37
N ARG A 13 16.72 -10.96 23.59
CA ARG A 13 17.81 -11.17 22.62
C ARG A 13 17.57 -10.33 21.37
N ALA A 14 18.63 -9.94 20.67
CA ALA A 14 18.56 -9.14 19.44
C ALA A 14 17.71 -9.82 18.35
N ARG A 15 17.74 -11.16 18.29
CA ARG A 15 16.90 -12.00 17.40
C ARG A 15 15.40 -11.74 17.50
N LEU A 16 14.92 -11.14 18.60
CA LEU A 16 13.52 -10.75 18.74
C LEU A 16 13.07 -9.79 17.63
N VAL A 17 13.97 -8.91 17.15
CA VAL A 17 13.69 -8.01 16.02
C VAL A 17 13.39 -8.81 14.75
N SER A 18 14.20 -9.83 14.46
CA SER A 18 14.02 -10.70 13.29
C SER A 18 12.70 -11.47 13.35
N VAL A 19 12.39 -12.05 14.53
CA VAL A 19 11.15 -12.81 14.76
C VAL A 19 9.92 -11.93 14.59
N LEU A 20 9.93 -10.72 15.16
CA LEU A 20 8.83 -9.78 14.98
C LEU A 20 8.64 -9.42 13.50
N GLY A 21 9.73 -9.22 12.76
CA GLY A 21 9.63 -8.89 11.35
C GLY A 21 9.06 -10.00 10.47
N GLU A 22 9.40 -11.27 10.77
CA GLU A 22 8.85 -12.44 10.08
C GLU A 22 7.35 -12.65 10.36
N HIS A 23 6.86 -12.29 11.55
CA HIS A 23 5.45 -12.45 11.90
C HIS A 23 4.56 -11.29 11.43
N LEU A 24 5.11 -10.08 11.33
CA LEU A 24 4.34 -8.88 10.96
C LEU A 24 4.15 -8.73 9.45
N ILE A 25 4.99 -9.35 8.63
CA ILE A 25 4.97 -9.18 7.18
C ILE A 25 4.93 -10.53 6.50
N SER A 26 3.78 -10.78 5.85
CA SER A 26 3.49 -12.06 5.21
C SER A 26 4.40 -12.34 4.00
N ASP A 27 4.78 -11.30 3.26
CA ASP A 27 5.64 -11.43 2.08
C ASP A 27 6.25 -10.09 1.62
N GLN A 28 7.20 -10.18 0.69
CA GLN A 28 7.96 -9.06 0.12
C GLN A 28 7.08 -8.00 -0.58
N ALA A 29 5.95 -8.38 -1.20
CA ALA A 29 5.07 -7.40 -1.84
C ALA A 29 4.34 -6.55 -0.79
N VAL A 30 3.89 -7.17 0.30
CA VAL A 30 3.33 -6.46 1.46
C VAL A 30 4.38 -5.54 2.10
N GLY A 31 5.63 -6.02 2.22
CA GLY A 31 6.73 -5.18 2.69
C GLY A 31 6.91 -3.90 1.86
N LEU A 32 6.90 -4.00 0.53
CA LEU A 32 6.99 -2.84 -0.35
C LEU A 32 5.80 -1.87 -0.20
N VAL A 33 4.58 -2.40 -0.07
CA VAL A 33 3.39 -1.55 0.18
C VAL A 33 3.54 -0.76 1.47
N GLU A 34 4.05 -1.36 2.54
CA GLU A 34 4.26 -0.64 3.79
C GLU A 34 5.32 0.47 3.66
N LEU A 35 6.36 0.27 2.83
CA LEU A 35 7.34 1.33 2.53
C LEU A 35 6.71 2.47 1.70
N VAL A 36 5.88 2.14 0.70
CA VAL A 36 5.13 3.14 -0.08
C VAL A 36 4.14 3.93 0.78
N LYS A 37 3.45 3.27 1.72
CA LYS A 37 2.59 3.95 2.70
C LYS A 37 3.37 4.89 3.60
N ASN A 38 4.61 4.54 3.97
CA ASN A 38 5.46 5.43 4.77
C ASN A 38 5.87 6.69 3.99
N ALA A 39 6.14 6.58 2.69
CA ALA A 39 6.37 7.73 1.82
C ALA A 39 5.14 8.64 1.77
N TYR A 40 3.93 8.06 1.64
CA TYR A 40 2.69 8.82 1.69
C TYR A 40 2.49 9.54 3.04
N ASP A 41 2.71 8.83 4.16
CA ASP A 41 2.67 9.38 5.52
C ASP A 41 3.71 10.50 5.74
N ALA A 42 4.81 10.49 4.98
CA ALA A 42 5.86 11.51 4.98
C ALA A 42 5.56 12.67 4.02
N ASP A 43 4.33 12.79 3.52
CA ASP A 43 3.90 13.87 2.63
C ASP A 43 4.63 13.94 1.28
N ALA A 44 5.22 12.83 0.82
CA ALA A 44 5.82 12.74 -0.51
C ALA A 44 4.79 12.99 -1.64
N THR A 45 5.18 13.62 -2.74
CA THR A 45 4.36 13.57 -3.98
C THR A 45 4.66 12.34 -4.82
N GLU A 46 5.80 11.71 -4.61
CA GLU A 46 6.28 10.63 -5.45
C GLU A 46 7.09 9.65 -4.61
N VAL A 47 6.92 8.37 -4.92
CA VAL A 47 7.81 7.31 -4.47
C VAL A 47 8.12 6.38 -5.63
N THR A 48 9.40 6.05 -5.78
CA THR A 48 9.86 5.11 -6.80
C THR A 48 10.35 3.83 -6.12
N VAL A 49 9.86 2.69 -6.60
CA VAL A 49 10.35 1.37 -6.25
C VAL A 49 11.20 0.85 -7.39
N GLU A 50 12.50 0.63 -7.16
CA GLU A 50 13.41 0.03 -8.14
C GLU A 50 13.75 -1.41 -7.73
N LEU A 51 13.58 -2.34 -8.66
CA LEU A 51 13.93 -3.75 -8.51
C LEU A 51 15.03 -4.08 -9.52
N LEU A 52 16.27 -4.21 -9.03
CA LEU A 52 17.49 -4.29 -9.84
C LEU A 52 18.27 -5.58 -9.56
N ASP A 53 18.92 -6.12 -10.59
CA ASP A 53 19.81 -7.29 -10.52
C ASP A 53 19.18 -8.52 -9.85
N LEU A 54 17.92 -8.82 -10.19
CA LEU A 54 17.04 -9.77 -9.52
C LEU A 54 17.43 -11.24 -9.75
N ALA A 55 18.32 -11.51 -10.72
CA ALA A 55 18.74 -12.85 -11.10
C ALA A 55 19.34 -13.66 -9.93
N HIS A 56 20.04 -13.00 -9.00
CA HIS A 56 20.65 -13.65 -7.85
C HIS A 56 20.34 -12.90 -6.56
N PRO A 57 19.91 -13.59 -5.47
CA PRO A 57 19.61 -12.93 -4.20
C PRO A 57 20.78 -12.11 -3.64
N ALA A 58 22.02 -12.53 -3.90
CA ALA A 58 23.21 -11.83 -3.41
C ALA A 58 23.45 -10.48 -4.08
N THR A 59 23.04 -10.31 -5.35
CA THR A 59 23.20 -9.09 -6.13
C THR A 59 21.94 -8.23 -6.15
N ALA A 60 20.78 -8.84 -5.91
CA ALA A 60 19.50 -8.16 -5.93
C ALA A 60 19.50 -6.91 -5.03
N LEU A 61 19.08 -5.80 -5.62
CA LEU A 61 18.95 -4.50 -5.00
C LEU A 61 17.50 -4.03 -5.15
N VAL A 62 16.88 -3.74 -4.01
CA VAL A 62 15.58 -3.09 -3.95
C VAL A 62 15.80 -1.67 -3.43
N VAL A 63 15.41 -0.67 -4.21
CA VAL A 63 15.45 0.74 -3.80
C VAL A 63 14.03 1.22 -3.60
N VAL A 64 13.77 1.88 -2.47
CA VAL A 64 12.55 2.68 -2.28
C VAL A 64 12.98 4.11 -1.97
N GLU A 65 12.64 5.04 -2.84
CA GLU A 65 12.98 6.45 -2.69
C GLU A 65 11.74 7.33 -2.76
N ASP A 66 11.56 8.19 -1.77
CA ASP A 66 10.49 9.18 -1.72
C ASP A 66 11.04 10.60 -1.61
N ASN A 67 10.25 11.57 -2.07
CA ASN A 67 10.53 13.00 -1.95
C ASN A 67 9.74 13.67 -0.80
N GLY A 68 9.47 12.92 0.26
CA GLY A 68 8.74 13.39 1.42
C GLY A 68 9.56 14.28 2.34
N SER A 69 9.07 14.47 3.56
CA SER A 69 9.68 15.35 4.56
C SER A 69 11.08 14.92 5.02
N GLY A 70 11.48 13.69 4.75
CA GLY A 70 12.66 13.06 5.34
C GLY A 70 12.62 13.00 6.87
N MET A 71 13.76 12.72 7.47
CA MET A 71 13.93 12.59 8.91
C MET A 71 15.15 13.39 9.39
N THR A 72 15.04 14.04 10.54
CA THR A 72 16.18 14.51 11.33
C THR A 72 16.83 13.36 12.11
N LEU A 73 17.97 13.58 12.76
CA LEU A 73 18.61 12.55 13.59
C LEU A 73 17.71 12.15 14.77
N ASP A 74 17.02 13.10 15.38
CA ASP A 74 16.04 12.86 16.43
C ASP A 74 14.85 12.04 15.94
N ASP A 75 14.39 12.28 14.70
CA ASP A 75 13.33 11.46 14.08
C ASP A 75 13.82 10.04 13.82
N LEU A 76 15.04 9.89 13.28
CA LEU A 76 15.64 8.58 13.02
C LEU A 76 15.77 7.77 14.32
N VAL A 77 16.30 8.37 15.39
CA VAL A 77 16.50 7.70 16.68
C VAL A 77 15.17 7.47 17.41
N GLY A 78 14.35 8.53 17.56
CA GLY A 78 13.14 8.53 18.37
C GLY A 78 11.91 7.90 17.71
N LYS A 79 11.85 7.85 16.37
CA LYS A 79 10.71 7.28 15.62
C LYS A 79 11.09 6.03 14.83
N TRP A 80 12.18 6.07 14.06
CA TRP A 80 12.56 4.95 13.17
C TRP A 80 13.33 3.83 13.89
N LEU A 81 14.20 4.13 14.84
CA LEU A 81 14.96 3.13 15.61
C LEU A 81 14.27 2.69 16.90
N SER A 82 13.30 3.47 17.39
CA SER A 82 12.58 3.17 18.63
C SER A 82 11.22 2.51 18.34
N PRO A 83 11.12 1.16 18.39
CA PRO A 83 9.82 0.49 18.36
C PRO A 83 8.97 0.87 19.58
N ALA A 84 7.65 0.91 19.41
CA ALA A 84 6.65 1.13 20.47
C ALA A 84 6.55 2.54 21.09
N VAL A 85 7.18 3.58 20.53
CA VAL A 85 6.96 4.96 21.03
C VAL A 85 5.63 5.53 20.53
N ASP A 86 4.80 5.93 21.49
CA ASP A 86 3.34 6.04 21.37
C ASP A 86 2.83 7.36 20.73
N HIS A 87 3.52 7.86 19.71
CA HIS A 87 3.23 9.18 19.14
C HIS A 87 2.16 9.16 18.03
N LYS A 88 2.15 8.13 17.15
CA LYS A 88 1.22 8.08 16.00
C LYS A 88 -0.25 7.72 16.36
N GLU A 89 -0.53 6.95 17.43
CA GLU A 89 -1.92 6.62 17.79
C GLU A 89 -2.63 7.77 18.49
N ARG A 90 -1.93 8.52 19.33
CA ARG A 90 -2.48 9.76 19.91
C ARG A 90 -2.85 10.77 18.82
N LYS A 91 -2.13 10.80 17.70
CA LYS A 91 -2.43 11.63 16.52
C LYS A 91 -3.56 11.08 15.66
N LYS A 92 -3.59 9.77 15.39
CA LYS A 92 -4.72 9.10 14.70
C LYS A 92 -6.04 9.26 15.46
N HIS A 93 -6.03 9.07 16.79
CA HIS A 93 -7.20 9.32 17.64
C HIS A 93 -7.62 10.80 17.71
N ARG A 94 -6.72 11.74 17.39
CA ARG A 94 -7.02 13.18 17.29
C ARG A 94 -7.33 13.64 15.86
N ALA A 95 -7.34 12.73 14.87
CA ALA A 95 -7.44 13.05 13.45
C ALA A 95 -6.43 14.13 12.98
N GLU A 96 -5.23 14.14 13.55
CA GLU A 96 -4.18 15.07 13.13
C GLU A 96 -3.73 14.72 11.70
N ARG A 97 -4.00 15.65 10.78
CA ARG A 97 -3.57 15.58 9.40
C ARG A 97 -2.10 16.00 9.28
N THR A 98 -1.42 15.47 8.27
CA THR A 98 -0.08 15.92 7.89
C THR A 98 -0.14 17.37 7.35
N PRO A 99 1.00 18.07 7.18
CA PRO A 99 1.04 19.37 6.51
C PRO A 99 0.27 19.44 5.18
N ARG A 100 0.23 18.36 4.40
CA ARG A 100 -0.55 18.28 3.14
C ARG A 100 -2.01 17.87 3.33
N GLY A 101 -2.47 17.73 4.56
CA GLY A 101 -3.85 17.37 4.87
C GLY A 101 -4.12 15.86 4.85
N ARG A 102 -3.10 15.00 4.77
CA ARG A 102 -3.28 13.54 4.69
C ARG A 102 -3.60 12.95 6.05
N LEU A 103 -4.43 11.91 6.08
CA LEU A 103 -4.55 11.05 7.25
C LEU A 103 -3.50 9.94 7.15
N PRO A 104 -2.61 9.78 8.15
CA PRO A 104 -1.60 8.72 8.11
C PRO A 104 -2.25 7.33 8.01
N ILE A 105 -1.81 6.51 7.06
CA ILE A 105 -2.36 5.17 6.78
C ILE A 105 -1.40 4.04 7.18
N GLY A 106 -0.10 4.31 7.34
CA GLY A 106 0.88 3.30 7.71
C GLY A 106 0.61 2.67 9.09
N GLU A 107 0.93 1.38 9.24
CA GLU A 107 0.88 0.70 10.53
C GLU A 107 2.16 0.94 11.35
N LYS A 108 2.01 1.20 12.65
CA LYS A 108 3.12 1.62 13.51
C LYS A 108 4.22 0.56 13.53
N GLY A 109 5.40 0.96 13.08
CA GLY A 109 6.62 0.18 13.26
C GLY A 109 6.78 -1.03 12.35
N VAL A 110 5.90 -1.20 11.38
CA VAL A 110 5.98 -2.27 10.37
C VAL A 110 7.01 -1.95 9.28
N GLY A 111 7.21 -0.67 8.93
CA GLY A 111 8.13 -0.25 7.86
C GLY A 111 9.58 -0.74 8.00
N ARG A 112 10.16 -0.70 9.20
CA ARG A 112 11.52 -1.23 9.45
C ARG A 112 11.61 -2.76 9.36
N PHE A 113 10.52 -3.44 9.71
CA PHE A 113 10.40 -4.89 9.51
C PHE A 113 10.25 -5.24 8.03
N ALA A 114 9.65 -4.35 7.22
CA ALA A 114 9.55 -4.52 5.77
C ALA A 114 10.92 -4.57 5.13
N VAL A 115 11.79 -3.64 5.52
CA VAL A 115 13.19 -3.65 5.09
C VAL A 115 13.88 -4.96 5.48
N HIS A 116 13.75 -5.39 6.73
CA HIS A 116 14.32 -6.65 7.21
C HIS A 116 13.82 -7.86 6.40
N HIS A 117 12.53 -7.89 6.04
CA HIS A 117 11.93 -8.96 5.26
C HIS A 117 12.43 -8.96 3.80
N LEU A 118 12.71 -7.78 3.23
CA LEU A 118 13.15 -7.62 1.85
C LEU A 118 14.62 -8.00 1.62
N GLY A 119 15.51 -7.75 2.60
CA GLY A 119 16.93 -8.06 2.45
C GLY A 119 17.71 -8.11 3.76
N ARG A 120 18.98 -8.50 3.66
CA ARG A 120 19.88 -8.70 4.81
C ARG A 120 20.67 -7.44 5.16
N ARG A 121 20.78 -6.50 4.23
CA ARG A 121 21.49 -5.23 4.41
C ARG A 121 20.58 -4.08 4.04
N LEU A 122 20.61 -3.02 4.83
CA LEU A 122 19.97 -1.74 4.53
C LEU A 122 21.02 -0.64 4.53
N ARG A 123 20.99 0.21 3.51
CA ARG A 123 21.51 1.56 3.60
C ARG A 123 20.33 2.54 3.53
N LEU A 124 20.11 3.27 4.61
CA LEU A 124 19.12 4.33 4.70
C LEU A 124 19.83 5.66 4.52
N VAL A 125 19.37 6.46 3.57
CA VAL A 125 19.76 7.86 3.42
C VAL A 125 18.51 8.71 3.57
N THR A 126 18.54 9.74 4.39
CA THR A 126 17.38 10.62 4.60
C THR A 126 17.84 12.04 4.87
N ARG A 127 17.03 13.00 4.45
CA ARG A 127 17.29 14.41 4.71
C ARG A 127 15.98 15.16 4.93
N ALA A 128 15.86 15.80 6.08
CA ALA A 128 14.81 16.78 6.34
C ALA A 128 15.21 18.18 5.86
N ALA A 129 14.21 19.05 5.69
CA ALA A 129 14.44 20.45 5.35
C ALA A 129 15.40 21.10 6.35
N ASP A 130 16.29 21.97 5.86
CA ASP A 130 17.28 22.70 6.65
C ASP A 130 18.18 21.83 7.55
N SER A 131 18.36 20.55 7.18
CA SER A 131 19.17 19.58 7.93
C SER A 131 20.28 18.97 7.06
N GLU A 132 21.30 18.44 7.72
CA GLU A 132 22.31 17.57 7.10
C GLU A 132 21.68 16.24 6.64
N GLU A 133 22.30 15.58 5.67
CA GLU A 133 21.89 14.26 5.21
C GLU A 133 22.40 13.19 6.17
N ILE A 134 21.54 12.26 6.55
CA ILE A 134 21.87 11.17 7.47
C ILE A 134 21.97 9.87 6.70
N CYS A 135 23.06 9.15 6.90
CA CYS A 135 23.30 7.81 6.38
C CYS A 135 23.35 6.80 7.53
N LEU A 136 22.55 5.73 7.44
CA LEU A 136 22.52 4.63 8.40
C LEU A 136 22.64 3.30 7.66
N ASP A 137 23.69 2.54 7.97
CA ASP A 137 23.89 1.20 7.46
C ASP A 137 23.51 0.16 8.53
N ILE A 138 22.67 -0.80 8.15
CA ILE A 138 22.25 -1.91 9.00
C ILE A 138 22.60 -3.24 8.35
N ASP A 139 23.28 -4.06 9.12
CA ASP A 139 23.52 -5.46 8.85
C ASP A 139 22.60 -6.32 9.73
N TRP A 140 21.52 -6.83 9.14
CA TRP A 140 20.54 -7.64 9.86
C TRP A 140 21.09 -9.00 10.31
N ASP A 141 22.11 -9.54 9.65
CA ASP A 141 22.71 -10.82 10.07
C ASP A 141 23.39 -10.69 11.45
N ARG A 142 23.79 -9.48 11.85
CA ARG A 142 24.28 -9.22 13.22
C ARG A 142 23.21 -9.42 14.29
N PHE A 143 21.94 -9.24 13.95
CA PHE A 143 20.82 -9.36 14.89
C PHE A 143 20.44 -10.82 15.11
N ASP A 144 20.73 -11.69 14.13
CA ASP A 144 20.49 -13.13 14.19
C ASP A 144 21.55 -13.88 15.02
N ALA A 145 22.63 -13.20 15.43
CA ALA A 145 23.65 -13.76 16.31
C ALA A 145 23.06 -14.16 17.67
N THR A 146 23.22 -15.43 18.03
CA THR A 146 22.49 -16.08 19.12
C THR A 146 22.78 -15.49 20.50
N ASP A 147 23.95 -14.88 20.71
CA ASP A 147 24.45 -14.42 22.01
C ASP A 147 24.23 -12.92 22.29
N MET A 148 23.78 -12.14 21.30
CA MET A 148 23.61 -10.70 21.46
C MET A 148 22.28 -10.32 22.12
N PHE A 149 22.34 -9.46 23.13
CA PHE A 149 21.17 -8.81 23.72
C PHE A 149 20.80 -7.54 22.94
N LEU A 150 19.51 -7.18 22.96
CA LEU A 150 18.99 -6.04 22.20
C LEU A 150 19.63 -4.69 22.61
N ASP A 151 19.97 -4.53 23.89
CA ASP A 151 20.64 -3.35 24.47
C ASP A 151 22.13 -3.23 24.07
N GLY A 152 22.73 -4.34 23.64
CA GLY A 152 24.11 -4.41 23.14
C GLY A 152 24.25 -4.04 21.67
N LEU A 153 23.15 -3.97 20.93
CA LEU A 153 23.16 -3.58 19.52
C LEU A 153 23.52 -2.09 19.40
N ARG A 154 24.63 -1.81 18.72
CA ARG A 154 25.07 -0.45 18.37
C ARG A 154 24.95 -0.28 16.87
N LEU A 155 24.21 0.73 16.45
CA LEU A 155 24.14 1.19 15.07
C LEU A 155 24.83 2.55 14.97
N THR A 156 25.48 2.81 13.85
CA THR A 156 26.17 4.08 13.61
C THR A 156 25.44 4.81 12.51
N ALA A 157 24.89 5.98 12.84
CA ALA A 157 24.40 6.94 11.86
C ALA A 157 25.49 8.00 11.62
N VAL A 158 25.63 8.44 10.37
CA VAL A 158 26.59 9.47 9.95
C VAL A 158 25.82 10.64 9.38
N GLU A 159 26.02 11.83 9.94
CA GLU A 159 25.58 13.10 9.33
C GLU A 159 26.66 13.57 8.36
N ARG A 160 26.23 13.99 7.18
CA ARG A 160 27.10 14.49 6.11
C ARG A 160 26.40 15.56 5.29
N SER A 161 27.22 16.32 4.56
CA SER A 161 26.71 17.22 3.54
C SER A 161 25.91 16.45 2.50
N PRO A 162 24.84 17.04 1.94
CA PRO A 162 23.91 16.29 1.09
C PRO A 162 24.57 15.76 -0.19
N GLU A 163 24.41 14.46 -0.45
CA GLU A 163 24.92 13.78 -1.64
C GLU A 163 23.79 13.16 -2.48
N VAL A 164 22.76 12.61 -1.83
CA VAL A 164 21.58 12.02 -2.49
C VAL A 164 20.50 13.09 -2.62
N PHE A 165 20.16 13.75 -1.52
CA PHE A 165 19.13 14.78 -1.49
C PHE A 165 19.79 16.17 -1.58
N VAL A 166 20.26 16.56 -2.76
CA VAL A 166 21.01 17.82 -2.96
C VAL A 166 20.13 19.09 -2.98
N GLY A 167 20.72 20.25 -2.69
CA GLY A 167 20.01 21.53 -2.75
C GLY A 167 18.93 21.67 -1.66
N GLU A 168 17.70 21.93 -2.07
CA GLU A 168 16.51 21.99 -1.18
C GLU A 168 15.72 20.67 -1.13
N SER A 169 16.19 19.63 -1.81
CA SER A 169 15.51 18.33 -1.85
C SER A 169 15.51 17.66 -0.48
N THR A 170 14.37 17.06 -0.13
CA THR A 170 14.16 16.25 1.07
C THR A 170 13.62 14.88 0.69
N GLY A 171 13.71 13.93 1.61
CA GLY A 171 13.17 12.60 1.37
C GLY A 171 13.87 11.48 2.12
N THR A 172 13.55 10.25 1.73
CA THR A 172 14.19 9.04 2.25
C THR A 172 14.46 8.05 1.12
N ARG A 173 15.69 7.53 1.06
CA ARG A 173 16.13 6.48 0.14
C ARG A 173 16.53 5.27 0.96
N LEU A 174 15.90 4.14 0.69
CA LEU A 174 16.18 2.85 1.30
C LEU A 174 16.78 1.92 0.26
N GLU A 175 18.06 1.61 0.38
CA GLU A 175 18.74 0.61 -0.46
C GLU A 175 18.83 -0.71 0.30
N ILE A 176 18.08 -1.69 -0.17
CA ILE A 176 17.95 -2.99 0.47
C ILE A 176 18.69 -4.00 -0.39
N ARG A 177 19.77 -4.55 0.17
CA ARG A 177 20.69 -5.45 -0.55
C ARG A 177 20.65 -6.84 0.03
N THR A 178 21.08 -7.79 -0.79
CA THR A 178 21.18 -9.20 -0.40
C THR A 178 19.80 -9.72 -0.01
N SER A 179 18.94 -9.93 -1.00
CA SER A 179 17.58 -10.44 -0.80
C SER A 179 17.60 -11.76 -0.01
N ARG A 180 16.59 -11.97 0.85
CA ARG A 180 16.44 -13.22 1.63
C ARG A 180 15.98 -14.40 0.79
N GLY A 181 15.45 -14.15 -0.41
CA GLY A 181 14.98 -15.17 -1.35
C GLY A 181 15.05 -14.71 -2.81
N PRO A 182 14.77 -15.62 -3.76
CA PRO A 182 14.82 -15.29 -5.18
C PRO A 182 13.66 -14.38 -5.61
N TRP A 183 13.98 -13.33 -6.37
CA TRP A 183 13.01 -12.47 -7.04
C TRP A 183 12.57 -13.07 -8.38
N ASN A 184 11.78 -14.15 -8.31
CA ASN A 184 11.23 -14.77 -9.51
C ASN A 184 10.09 -13.93 -10.13
N GLU A 185 9.80 -14.20 -11.39
CA GLU A 185 8.74 -13.52 -12.15
C GLU A 185 7.37 -13.53 -11.43
N LYS A 186 7.03 -14.63 -10.75
CA LYS A 186 5.76 -14.73 -10.01
C LYS A 186 5.68 -13.68 -8.89
N LEU A 187 6.77 -13.46 -8.18
CA LEU A 187 6.85 -12.44 -7.15
C LEU A 187 6.84 -11.03 -7.76
N VAL A 188 7.59 -10.78 -8.82
CA VAL A 188 7.61 -9.45 -9.47
C VAL A 188 6.21 -9.09 -10.01
N ARG A 189 5.51 -10.05 -10.64
CA ARG A 189 4.10 -9.86 -11.05
C ARG A 189 3.17 -9.60 -9.87
N LYS A 190 3.45 -10.19 -8.70
CA LYS A 190 2.68 -9.89 -7.47
C LYS A 190 2.94 -8.47 -7.00
N VAL A 191 4.19 -8.01 -6.99
CA VAL A 191 4.57 -6.63 -6.64
C VAL A 191 3.90 -5.64 -7.59
N HIS A 192 4.08 -5.82 -8.90
CA HIS A 192 3.43 -5.03 -9.95
C HIS A 192 1.92 -4.86 -9.68
N ARG A 193 1.21 -5.97 -9.52
CA ARG A 193 -0.24 -5.96 -9.22
C ARG A 193 -0.56 -5.22 -7.93
N THR A 194 0.22 -5.45 -6.88
CA THR A 194 -0.06 -4.88 -5.55
C THR A 194 0.14 -3.36 -5.56
N LEU A 195 1.23 -2.88 -6.17
CA LEU A 195 1.50 -1.44 -6.34
C LEU A 195 0.47 -0.79 -7.28
N LYS A 196 0.12 -1.44 -8.40
CA LYS A 196 -0.92 -0.97 -9.31
C LYS A 196 -2.26 -0.79 -8.60
N ARG A 197 -2.68 -1.76 -7.78
CA ARG A 197 -3.95 -1.71 -7.01
C ARG A 197 -3.92 -0.74 -5.83
N LEU A 198 -2.75 -0.29 -5.40
CA LEU A 198 -2.63 0.67 -4.30
C LEU A 198 -3.07 2.08 -4.74
N GLN A 199 -2.90 2.39 -6.02
CA GLN A 199 -3.22 3.67 -6.62
C GLN A 199 -4.73 3.77 -6.94
N ASN A 200 -5.34 4.91 -6.63
CA ASN A 200 -6.74 5.18 -6.97
C ASN A 200 -6.87 5.45 -8.49
N PRO A 201 -7.64 4.64 -9.23
CA PRO A 201 -7.74 4.80 -10.68
C PRO A 201 -8.69 5.89 -11.16
N VAL A 202 -9.48 6.51 -10.29
CA VAL A 202 -10.52 7.47 -10.71
C VAL A 202 -10.26 8.89 -10.20
N SER A 203 -9.25 9.08 -9.34
CA SER A 203 -8.93 10.41 -8.83
C SER A 203 -8.11 11.20 -9.86
N GLU A 204 -8.65 12.31 -10.35
CA GLU A 204 -7.88 13.30 -11.14
C GLU A 204 -6.77 13.96 -10.31
N VAL A 205 -6.87 13.88 -8.97
CA VAL A 205 -5.90 14.42 -8.02
C VAL A 205 -5.19 13.26 -7.35
N ALA A 206 -4.24 12.63 -8.05
CA ALA A 206 -3.21 11.85 -7.39
C ALA A 206 -2.13 12.84 -6.92
N ASP A 207 -2.27 13.35 -5.69
CA ASP A 207 -1.24 14.16 -5.02
C ASP A 207 -0.01 13.34 -4.61
N PHE A 208 -0.08 12.02 -4.86
CA PHE A 208 0.94 11.02 -4.60
C PHE A 208 1.00 10.02 -5.76
N ARG A 209 2.18 9.84 -6.35
CA ARG A 209 2.45 8.93 -7.45
C ARG A 209 3.37 7.79 -7.00
N VAL A 210 3.08 6.59 -7.47
CA VAL A 210 3.93 5.41 -7.24
C VAL A 210 4.53 5.00 -8.57
N GLY A 211 5.86 4.91 -8.63
CA GLY A 211 6.63 4.43 -9.77
C GLY A 211 7.22 3.05 -9.52
N LEU A 212 7.35 2.24 -10.58
CA LEU A 212 8.06 0.96 -10.55
C LEU A 212 9.08 0.89 -11.69
N VAL A 213 10.35 0.69 -11.32
CA VAL A 213 11.46 0.47 -12.26
C VAL A 213 11.94 -0.97 -12.09
N CYS A 214 11.93 -1.74 -13.17
CA CYS A 214 12.33 -3.14 -13.16
C CYS A 214 12.90 -3.53 -14.53
N PRO A 215 14.20 -3.29 -14.76
CA PRO A 215 14.85 -3.60 -16.04
C PRO A 215 14.84 -5.09 -16.38
N ASP A 216 14.83 -5.97 -15.37
CA ASP A 216 14.75 -7.43 -15.56
C ASP A 216 13.39 -7.90 -16.11
N TYR A 217 12.33 -7.11 -15.89
CA TYR A 217 10.97 -7.36 -16.39
C TYR A 217 10.32 -6.06 -16.92
N PRO A 218 10.78 -5.54 -18.08
CA PRO A 218 10.36 -4.23 -18.59
C PRO A 218 8.85 -4.10 -18.79
N GLU A 219 8.16 -5.20 -19.10
CA GLU A 219 6.71 -5.25 -19.28
C GLU A 219 5.91 -5.07 -17.99
N LEU A 220 6.58 -5.15 -16.83
CA LEU A 220 5.97 -4.99 -15.51
C LEU A 220 6.24 -3.62 -14.88
N GLN A 221 6.80 -2.67 -15.63
CA GLN A 221 7.06 -1.31 -15.11
C GLN A 221 5.82 -0.42 -15.15
N ASP A 222 4.90 -0.67 -16.09
CA ASP A 222 3.65 0.08 -16.17
C ASP A 222 2.66 -0.36 -15.10
N ILE A 223 2.45 0.51 -14.12
CA ILE A 223 1.51 0.33 -13.01
C ILE A 223 0.34 1.30 -13.05
N ASP A 224 0.04 1.89 -14.21
CA ASP A 224 -1.16 2.70 -14.40
C ASP A 224 -2.41 1.84 -14.16
N PRO A 225 -3.26 2.16 -13.17
CA PRO A 225 -4.44 1.38 -12.84
C PRO A 225 -5.65 1.65 -13.76
N THR A 226 -5.59 2.66 -14.63
CA THR A 226 -6.71 3.08 -15.49
C THR A 226 -6.86 2.23 -16.75
N ASP A 227 -5.75 1.70 -17.26
CA ASP A 227 -5.66 0.94 -18.51
C ASP A 227 -6.68 -0.20 -18.65
N ILE A 228 -6.96 -0.90 -17.56
CA ILE A 228 -7.89 -2.03 -17.53
C ILE A 228 -9.32 -1.53 -17.46
N LEU A 229 -9.58 -0.44 -16.72
CA LEU A 229 -10.92 0.09 -16.46
C LEU A 229 -11.55 0.70 -17.71
N ASP A 230 -10.76 1.35 -18.56
CA ASP A 230 -11.23 1.92 -19.84
C ASP A 230 -11.78 0.85 -20.80
N ARG A 231 -11.41 -0.42 -20.59
CA ARG A 231 -11.86 -1.58 -21.35
C ARG A 231 -13.11 -2.25 -20.76
N ALA A 232 -13.77 -1.63 -19.77
CA ALA A 232 -15.01 -2.15 -19.18
C ALA A 232 -16.19 -2.17 -20.15
N HIS A 233 -17.00 -3.22 -20.09
CA HIS A 233 -18.23 -3.30 -20.88
C HIS A 233 -19.34 -2.42 -20.30
N TYR A 234 -19.34 -2.25 -18.99
CA TYR A 234 -20.26 -1.37 -18.28
C TYR A 234 -19.50 -0.57 -17.24
N GLU A 235 -19.86 0.68 -17.13
CA GLU A 235 -19.28 1.65 -16.20
C GLU A 235 -20.43 2.34 -15.47
N PHE A 236 -20.32 2.43 -14.15
CA PHE A 236 -21.28 3.11 -13.29
C PHE A 236 -20.54 3.94 -12.26
N ARG A 237 -20.68 5.26 -12.35
CA ARG A 237 -20.08 6.23 -11.45
C ARG A 237 -21.18 6.91 -10.66
N VAL A 238 -21.01 7.03 -9.35
CA VAL A 238 -21.97 7.69 -8.46
C VAL A 238 -21.21 8.58 -7.49
N LEU A 239 -21.63 9.84 -7.37
CA LEU A 239 -21.30 10.69 -6.25
C LEU A 239 -22.46 10.66 -5.26
N VAL A 240 -22.20 10.23 -4.04
CA VAL A 240 -23.14 10.30 -2.92
C VAL A 240 -22.76 11.49 -2.06
N ASP A 241 -23.70 12.41 -1.84
CA ASP A 241 -23.51 13.57 -0.96
C ASP A 241 -23.70 13.21 0.52
N ALA A 242 -23.52 14.20 1.42
CA ALA A 242 -23.63 13.99 2.86
C ALA A 242 -25.06 13.69 3.35
N ASP A 243 -26.08 14.02 2.55
CA ASP A 243 -27.50 13.80 2.86
C ASP A 243 -28.04 12.52 2.21
N GLY A 244 -27.21 11.81 1.44
CA GLY A 244 -27.58 10.60 0.71
C GLY A 244 -28.24 10.86 -0.65
N GLY A 245 -28.12 12.07 -1.19
CA GLY A 245 -28.38 12.36 -2.60
C GLY A 245 -27.31 11.72 -3.49
N CYS A 246 -27.73 11.19 -4.64
CA CYS A 246 -26.86 10.45 -5.56
C CYS A 246 -26.92 11.08 -6.95
N ASP A 247 -25.80 11.60 -7.43
CA ASP A 247 -25.63 11.92 -8.84
C ASP A 247 -24.91 10.76 -9.52
N TYR A 248 -25.52 10.19 -10.57
CA TYR A 248 -24.99 9.00 -11.23
C TYR A 248 -24.79 9.19 -12.73
N GLU A 249 -23.80 8.45 -13.25
CA GLU A 249 -23.52 8.27 -14.66
C GLU A 249 -23.34 6.78 -14.96
N TYR A 250 -24.03 6.30 -15.98
CA TYR A 250 -23.95 4.94 -16.49
C TYR A 250 -23.53 4.98 -17.95
N THR A 251 -22.59 4.11 -18.32
CA THR A 251 -22.21 3.88 -19.71
C THR A 251 -22.13 2.39 -20.01
N CYS A 252 -22.69 1.98 -21.15
CA CYS A 252 -22.59 0.65 -21.71
C CYS A 252 -21.84 0.68 -23.03
N ARG A 253 -20.79 -0.13 -23.14
CA ARG A 253 -19.93 -0.31 -24.32
C ARG A 253 -19.85 -1.77 -24.75
N HIS A 254 -20.81 -2.59 -24.32
CA HIS A 254 -20.77 -4.02 -24.53
C HIS A 254 -20.94 -4.40 -26.02
N PRO A 255 -20.06 -5.22 -26.63
CA PRO A 255 -20.05 -5.46 -28.08
C PRO A 255 -21.33 -6.05 -28.67
N ALA A 256 -22.12 -6.77 -27.87
CA ALA A 256 -23.36 -7.42 -28.30
C ALA A 256 -24.61 -6.53 -28.25
N VAL A 257 -24.52 -5.30 -27.71
CA VAL A 257 -25.68 -4.39 -27.56
C VAL A 257 -25.31 -2.98 -28.00
N ALA A 258 -26.31 -2.19 -28.36
CA ALA A 258 -26.08 -0.79 -28.73
C ALA A 258 -25.54 -0.02 -27.52
N SER A 259 -24.45 0.74 -27.75
CA SER A 259 -23.90 1.63 -26.75
C SER A 259 -24.94 2.63 -26.27
N ARG A 260 -24.97 2.85 -24.96
CA ARG A 260 -25.91 3.78 -24.33
C ARG A 260 -25.29 4.39 -23.09
N SER A 261 -25.66 5.62 -22.82
CA SER A 261 -25.30 6.30 -21.58
C SER A 261 -26.55 6.91 -20.96
N ARG A 262 -26.57 6.99 -19.63
CA ARG A 262 -27.64 7.61 -18.86
C ARG A 262 -27.01 8.31 -17.66
N SER A 263 -27.50 9.50 -17.35
CA SER A 263 -27.19 10.18 -16.09
C SER A 263 -28.48 10.63 -15.42
N GLY A 264 -28.38 10.97 -14.14
CA GLY A 264 -29.50 11.47 -13.37
C GLY A 264 -29.15 11.64 -11.90
N THR A 265 -30.15 12.07 -11.14
CA THR A 265 -30.08 12.22 -9.70
C THR A 265 -31.12 11.32 -9.05
N GLU A 266 -30.72 10.62 -8.00
CA GLU A 266 -31.55 9.71 -7.18
C GLU A 266 -31.29 9.96 -5.70
N SER A 267 -32.04 9.29 -4.82
CA SER A 267 -31.75 9.27 -3.38
C SER A 267 -31.36 7.85 -2.96
N LEU A 268 -30.19 7.72 -2.31
CA LEU A 268 -29.74 6.44 -1.74
C LEU A 268 -30.77 5.88 -0.75
N LEU A 269 -31.42 6.76 0.00
CA LEU A 269 -32.44 6.40 0.99
C LEU A 269 -33.70 5.86 0.32
N ALA A 270 -34.09 6.42 -0.83
CA ALA A 270 -35.19 5.90 -1.62
C ALA A 270 -34.85 4.54 -2.25
N LEU A 271 -33.59 4.33 -2.66
CA LEU A 271 -33.12 3.08 -3.26
C LEU A 271 -32.96 1.95 -2.24
N GLY A 272 -32.56 2.26 -1.01
CA GLY A 272 -32.34 1.27 0.06
C GLY A 272 -33.59 0.83 0.83
N GLY A 273 -34.74 1.45 0.55
CA GLY A 273 -36.00 1.13 1.24
C GLY A 273 -35.90 1.27 2.76
N ASP A 274 -36.63 0.41 3.49
CA ASP A 274 -36.73 0.46 4.95
C ASP A 274 -35.39 0.25 5.68
N GLU A 275 -34.41 -0.42 5.06
CA GLU A 275 -33.10 -0.69 5.69
C GLU A 275 -32.20 0.55 5.78
N LEU A 276 -32.39 1.51 4.86
CA LEU A 276 -31.66 2.79 4.84
C LEU A 276 -32.53 3.97 5.29
N ALA A 277 -33.80 3.75 5.61
CA ALA A 277 -34.71 4.81 6.02
C ALA A 277 -34.17 5.58 7.24
N GLY A 278 -34.01 6.90 7.08
CA GLY A 278 -33.53 7.80 8.15
C GLY A 278 -32.04 7.69 8.46
N ARG A 279 -31.27 6.93 7.70
CA ARG A 279 -29.80 6.92 7.79
C ARG A 279 -29.22 8.01 6.92
N VAL A 280 -28.09 8.59 7.31
CA VAL A 280 -27.26 9.43 6.43
C VAL A 280 -25.84 8.87 6.41
N PRO A 281 -25.04 9.13 5.36
CA PRO A 281 -23.65 8.70 5.35
C PRO A 281 -22.82 9.33 6.48
N ASP A 282 -22.53 8.56 7.52
CA ASP A 282 -21.66 9.00 8.63
C ASP A 282 -20.21 9.29 8.18
N CYS A 283 -19.81 8.72 7.04
CA CYS A 283 -18.49 8.92 6.44
C CYS A 283 -18.35 10.22 5.63
N GLY A 284 -19.45 10.98 5.47
CA GLY A 284 -19.50 12.12 4.57
C GLY A 284 -19.69 11.69 3.10
N PRO A 285 -19.49 12.61 2.14
CA PRO A 285 -19.68 12.32 0.73
C PRO A 285 -18.63 11.34 0.20
N PHE A 286 -19.01 10.49 -0.74
CA PHE A 286 -18.12 9.48 -1.32
C PHE A 286 -18.47 9.14 -2.77
N TRP A 287 -17.48 8.58 -3.47
CA TRP A 287 -17.65 8.08 -4.83
C TRP A 287 -17.82 6.57 -4.84
N VAL A 288 -18.69 6.08 -5.71
CA VAL A 288 -18.80 4.67 -6.08
C VAL A 288 -18.52 4.54 -7.57
N ASN A 289 -17.47 3.82 -7.94
CA ASN A 289 -17.12 3.56 -9.33
C ASN A 289 -17.08 2.06 -9.57
N LEU A 290 -18.03 1.57 -10.37
CA LEU A 290 -18.13 0.17 -10.75
C LEU A 290 -17.76 0.02 -12.22
N TYR A 291 -16.81 -0.88 -12.46
CA TYR A 291 -16.42 -1.30 -13.80
C TYR A 291 -16.72 -2.79 -13.92
N VAL A 292 -17.51 -3.15 -14.93
CA VAL A 292 -18.06 -4.51 -15.06
C VAL A 292 -17.73 -5.08 -16.43
N TRP A 293 -17.29 -6.34 -16.42
CA TRP A 293 -16.98 -7.11 -17.63
C TRP A 293 -17.92 -8.31 -17.76
N ASP A 294 -18.33 -8.56 -19.00
CA ASP A 294 -18.86 -9.86 -19.40
C ASP A 294 -17.65 -10.80 -19.63
N ARG A 295 -17.57 -11.85 -18.82
CA ARG A 295 -16.42 -12.77 -18.78
C ARG A 295 -16.48 -13.85 -19.86
N SER A 296 -17.46 -13.81 -20.76
CA SER A 296 -17.53 -14.70 -21.92
C SER A 296 -16.32 -14.50 -22.83
N SER A 297 -15.69 -15.59 -23.26
CA SER A 297 -14.38 -15.56 -23.92
C SER A 297 -14.35 -14.69 -25.18
N ASN A 298 -15.44 -14.67 -25.95
CA ASN A 298 -15.58 -13.84 -27.14
C ASN A 298 -15.55 -12.34 -26.80
N PHE A 299 -16.27 -11.89 -25.77
CA PHE A 299 -16.32 -10.48 -25.41
C PHE A 299 -15.02 -10.00 -24.75
N LEU A 300 -14.39 -10.84 -23.92
CA LEU A 300 -13.08 -10.55 -23.37
C LEU A 300 -11.99 -10.41 -24.45
N GLN A 301 -12.02 -11.25 -25.48
CA GLN A 301 -11.11 -11.13 -26.62
C GLN A 301 -11.33 -9.81 -27.38
N THR A 302 -12.59 -9.40 -27.60
CA THR A 302 -12.90 -8.11 -28.25
C THR A 302 -12.38 -6.92 -27.44
N SER A 303 -12.47 -6.97 -26.11
CA SER A 303 -12.01 -5.90 -25.23
C SER A 303 -10.51 -5.95 -24.94
N GLY A 304 -9.79 -6.98 -25.41
CA GLY A 304 -8.35 -7.13 -25.21
C GLY A 304 -7.96 -7.30 -23.74
N VAL A 305 -8.81 -7.95 -22.93
CA VAL A 305 -8.55 -8.21 -21.50
C VAL A 305 -8.62 -9.71 -21.24
N SER A 306 -7.61 -10.27 -20.57
CA SER A 306 -7.63 -11.68 -20.17
C SER A 306 -8.38 -11.88 -18.85
N ARG A 307 -8.94 -13.10 -18.66
CA ARG A 307 -9.53 -13.48 -17.36
C ARG A 307 -8.55 -13.35 -16.21
N ARG A 308 -7.28 -13.68 -16.44
CA ARG A 308 -6.21 -13.61 -15.43
C ARG A 308 -5.93 -12.18 -14.98
N GLU A 309 -6.01 -11.22 -15.90
CA GLU A 309 -5.94 -9.78 -15.55
C GLU A 309 -7.16 -9.37 -14.73
N LEU A 310 -8.38 -9.74 -15.17
CA LEU A 310 -9.58 -9.44 -14.38
C LEU A 310 -9.53 -10.05 -12.98
N ASP A 311 -9.12 -11.31 -12.84
CA ASP A 311 -9.01 -11.99 -11.54
C ASP A 311 -7.98 -11.32 -10.62
N ALA A 312 -6.97 -10.67 -11.20
CA ALA A 312 -5.97 -9.91 -10.47
C ALA A 312 -6.50 -8.54 -9.99
N HIS A 313 -7.51 -7.98 -10.64
CA HIS A 313 -8.06 -6.64 -10.39
C HIS A 313 -9.51 -6.65 -9.86
N CYS A 314 -10.10 -7.82 -9.66
CA CYS A 314 -11.45 -7.99 -9.18
C CYS A 314 -11.60 -7.71 -7.66
N GLY A 315 -12.84 -7.57 -7.20
CA GLY A 315 -13.18 -7.13 -5.84
C GLY A 315 -13.58 -5.66 -5.76
N VAL A 316 -14.21 -5.28 -4.65
CA VAL A 316 -14.58 -3.88 -4.37
C VAL A 316 -13.53 -3.27 -3.45
N SER A 317 -12.70 -2.38 -4.02
CA SER A 317 -11.62 -1.73 -3.29
C SER A 317 -12.11 -0.44 -2.62
N LEU A 318 -11.70 -0.21 -1.38
CA LEU A 318 -11.95 1.05 -0.67
C LEU A 318 -10.73 1.96 -0.80
N PHE A 319 -10.94 3.19 -1.26
CA PHE A 319 -9.90 4.22 -1.31
C PHE A 319 -10.23 5.33 -0.32
N ARG A 320 -9.22 5.80 0.40
CA ARG A 320 -9.32 6.93 1.31
C ARG A 320 -8.12 7.85 1.09
N ASP A 321 -8.38 9.13 0.89
CA ASP A 321 -7.36 10.15 0.61
C ASP A 321 -6.40 9.76 -0.55
N GLY A 322 -6.94 9.10 -1.59
CA GLY A 322 -6.19 8.72 -2.80
C GLY A 322 -5.47 7.37 -2.74
N LEU A 323 -5.39 6.72 -1.57
CA LEU A 323 -4.75 5.42 -1.41
C LEU A 323 -5.71 4.33 -0.96
N ARG A 324 -5.42 3.10 -1.38
CA ARG A 324 -6.24 1.94 -1.03
C ARG A 324 -6.13 1.57 0.44
N ALA A 325 -7.29 1.40 1.08
CA ALA A 325 -7.42 0.83 2.41
C ALA A 325 -7.52 -0.70 2.31
N LEU A 326 -6.60 -1.41 2.97
CA LEU A 326 -6.62 -2.87 3.08
C LEU A 326 -7.45 -3.31 4.30
N PRO A 327 -8.06 -4.52 4.29
CA PRO A 327 -7.97 -5.58 3.27
C PRO A 327 -9.06 -5.49 2.17
N TYR A 328 -9.86 -4.42 2.14
CA TYR A 328 -11.08 -4.35 1.32
C TYR A 328 -10.84 -4.62 -0.17
N GLY A 329 -11.52 -5.65 -0.66
CA GLY A 329 -11.50 -6.08 -2.07
C GLY A 329 -10.29 -6.93 -2.43
N GLU A 330 -9.55 -7.49 -1.48
CA GLU A 330 -8.57 -8.55 -1.77
C GLU A 330 -9.25 -9.80 -2.37
N PRO A 331 -8.50 -10.65 -3.10
CA PRO A 331 -9.08 -11.88 -3.64
C PRO A 331 -9.74 -12.75 -2.56
N GLY A 332 -11.04 -12.99 -2.71
CA GLY A 332 -11.85 -13.74 -1.75
C GLY A 332 -12.48 -12.91 -0.62
N ASP A 333 -12.25 -11.60 -0.59
CA ASP A 333 -12.91 -10.66 0.32
C ASP A 333 -14.19 -10.09 -0.30
N ASP A 334 -15.32 -10.75 -0.02
CA ASP A 334 -16.66 -10.34 -0.42
C ASP A 334 -17.35 -9.52 0.69
N TRP A 335 -16.70 -8.44 1.15
CA TRP A 335 -17.17 -7.63 2.28
C TRP A 335 -18.51 -6.91 2.02
N LEU A 336 -18.96 -6.86 0.76
CA LEU A 336 -20.26 -6.36 0.34
C LEU A 336 -21.26 -7.46 -0.05
N PHE A 337 -20.88 -8.74 0.11
CA PHE A 337 -21.73 -9.91 -0.18
C PHE A 337 -22.24 -10.00 -1.63
N LEU A 338 -21.56 -9.36 -2.60
CA LEU A 338 -21.98 -9.31 -3.99
C LEU A 338 -21.91 -10.68 -4.67
N ASP A 339 -20.89 -11.49 -4.36
CA ASP A 339 -20.83 -12.85 -4.87
C ASP A 339 -21.92 -13.73 -4.26
N GLN A 340 -22.19 -13.56 -2.97
CA GLN A 340 -23.28 -14.27 -2.29
C GLN A 340 -24.63 -13.94 -2.93
N GLU A 341 -24.93 -12.66 -3.20
CA GLU A 341 -26.15 -12.25 -3.88
C GLU A 341 -26.23 -12.79 -5.31
N ARG A 342 -25.11 -12.80 -6.04
CA ARG A 342 -25.07 -13.36 -7.40
C ARG A 342 -25.36 -14.84 -7.45
N ILE A 343 -24.94 -15.62 -6.46
CA ILE A 343 -25.31 -17.05 -6.38
C ILE A 343 -26.83 -17.21 -6.30
N GLN A 344 -27.53 -16.30 -5.63
CA GLN A 344 -28.99 -16.34 -5.47
C GLN A 344 -29.72 -15.90 -6.75
N ALA A 345 -29.17 -14.92 -7.49
CA ALA A 345 -29.77 -14.39 -8.71
C ALA A 345 -28.73 -14.15 -9.84
N PRO A 346 -28.21 -15.20 -10.49
CA PRO A 346 -27.03 -15.11 -11.37
C PRO A 346 -27.18 -14.22 -12.62
N ALA A 347 -28.41 -14.04 -13.12
CA ALA A 347 -28.71 -13.23 -14.30
C ALA A 347 -29.05 -11.77 -13.97
N GLU A 348 -29.27 -11.46 -12.69
CA GLU A 348 -29.75 -10.14 -12.24
C GLU A 348 -28.70 -9.38 -11.41
N ARG A 349 -27.69 -10.08 -10.87
CA ARG A 349 -26.69 -9.54 -9.95
C ARG A 349 -25.28 -9.65 -10.51
N VAL A 350 -24.45 -8.66 -10.19
CA VAL A 350 -23.03 -8.62 -10.51
C VAL A 350 -22.25 -9.27 -9.36
N GLY A 351 -21.16 -9.98 -9.69
CA GLY A 351 -20.27 -10.58 -8.70
C GLY A 351 -18.87 -9.99 -8.78
N THR A 352 -18.14 -10.14 -7.70
CA THR A 352 -16.77 -9.66 -7.51
C THR A 352 -15.71 -10.71 -7.78
N THR A 353 -16.03 -11.98 -7.67
CA THR A 353 -15.05 -13.07 -7.73
C THR A 353 -15.66 -14.37 -8.25
N ARG A 354 -16.14 -14.40 -9.51
CA ARG A 354 -16.16 -15.58 -10.41
C ARG A 354 -16.92 -15.33 -11.71
#